data_AF-A0A9P0JL36-F1
#
_entry.id   AF-A0A9P0JL36-F1
#
_cell.length_a   1.000
_cell.length_b   1.000
_cell.length_c   1.000
_cell.angle_alpha   90.00
_cell.angle_beta   90.00
_cell.angle_gamma   90.00
#
_symmetry.space_group_name_H-M   'P 1'
#
loop_
_entity.id
_entity.type
_entity.pdbx_description
1 polymer ?
#
loop_
_entity_poly.entity_id
_entity_poly.type
_entity_poly.pdbx_seq_one_letter_code
_entity_poly.pdbx_strand_id
1 'polypeptide(L)'
;MDVSRKYENFLEFRRQEKSNFLWISRTLRPKVANVQEAPCSPSLHKDEVLQSPKIQELLDKLSSVQNVPKGHLEKQVKEILDEIGYNKSLKVIRWLGLVLTKICLRVSSGIYINVNKVQQVRSKMGNCPVIFVPSHRSYADFILMSYMCFTYEIVIPAIAAGMGKMMLDLLKFRVFQLWIGKVKLRY
;
A
#
# COMPACT_ATOMS: atom_id res chain seq x y z
N MET A 1 21.84 -29.14 3.44
CA MET A 1 22.53 -28.17 2.56
C MET A 1 21.99 -26.79 2.89
N ASP A 2 22.77 -25.99 3.61
CA ASP A 2 22.37 -24.66 4.07
C ASP A 2 22.26 -23.71 2.87
N VAL A 3 21.04 -23.35 2.47
CA VAL A 3 20.80 -22.36 1.43
C VAL A 3 21.27 -21.03 2.01
N SER A 4 22.55 -20.73 1.80
CA SER A 4 23.24 -19.53 2.25
C SER A 4 22.31 -18.33 2.15
N ARG A 5 22.11 -17.67 3.29
CA ARG A 5 21.32 -16.44 3.41
C ARG A 5 22.05 -15.34 2.63
N LYS A 6 22.00 -15.38 1.31
CA LYS A 6 22.65 -14.39 0.45
C LYS A 6 21.82 -13.11 0.52
N TYR A 7 22.33 -12.16 1.30
CA TYR A 7 21.80 -10.80 1.34
C TYR A 7 22.58 -9.96 0.34
N GLU A 8 21.86 -9.27 -0.54
CA GLU A 8 22.46 -8.38 -1.52
C GLU A 8 22.18 -6.93 -1.12
N ASN A 9 23.19 -6.05 -1.26
CA ASN A 9 23.02 -4.63 -1.02
C ASN A 9 22.27 -4.01 -2.20
N PHE A 10 20.99 -3.80 -1.98
CA PHE A 10 20.08 -3.17 -2.91
C PHE A 10 20.54 -1.79 -3.40
N LEU A 11 21.14 -0.99 -2.51
CA LEU A 11 21.55 0.37 -2.85
C LEU A 11 22.80 0.42 -3.73
N GLU A 12 23.60 -0.63 -3.74
CA GLU A 12 24.84 -0.67 -4.53
C GLU A 12 24.53 -0.63 -6.03
N PHE A 13 23.52 -1.40 -6.45
CA PHE A 13 22.98 -1.33 -7.81
C PHE A 13 22.48 0.08 -8.18
N ARG A 14 21.90 0.80 -7.22
CA ARG A 14 21.43 2.18 -7.41
C ARG A 14 22.57 3.19 -7.56
N ARG A 15 23.71 2.98 -6.88
CA ARG A 15 24.88 3.87 -6.96
C ARG A 15 25.58 3.77 -8.32
N GLN A 16 25.53 2.60 -8.95
CA GLN A 16 26.16 2.33 -10.24
C GLN A 16 25.30 2.78 -11.44
N GLU A 17 24.00 3.00 -11.24
CA GLU A 17 23.12 3.45 -12.30
C GLU A 17 23.33 4.93 -12.67
N LYS A 18 23.26 5.22 -13.98
CA LYS A 18 23.48 6.56 -14.53
C LYS A 18 22.40 7.57 -14.14
N SER A 19 21.14 7.13 -13.94
CA SER A 19 20.03 8.05 -13.65
C SER A 19 18.89 7.40 -12.88
N ASN A 20 18.63 7.93 -11.68
CA ASN A 20 17.47 7.57 -10.86
C ASN A 20 16.13 7.87 -11.56
N PHE A 21 16.08 8.91 -12.40
CA PHE A 21 14.88 9.26 -13.13
C PHE A 21 14.51 8.19 -14.16
N LEU A 22 15.49 7.76 -14.96
CA LEU A 22 15.28 6.77 -16.01
C LEU A 22 14.81 5.42 -15.43
N TRP A 23 15.38 5.02 -14.30
CA TRP A 23 14.94 3.81 -13.61
C TRP A 23 13.50 3.90 -13.12
N ILE A 24 13.06 5.05 -12.62
CA ILE A 24 11.70 5.19 -12.07
C ILE A 24 10.65 5.33 -13.18
N SER A 25 11.04 5.95 -14.29
CA SER A 25 10.18 6.05 -15.47
C SER A 25 10.10 4.75 -16.27
N ARG A 26 10.88 3.70 -15.89
CA ARG A 26 10.83 2.39 -16.55
C ARG A 26 9.41 1.83 -16.65
N THR A 27 9.22 0.99 -17.65
CA THR A 27 8.01 0.16 -17.79
C THR A 27 7.94 -0.79 -16.60
N LEU A 28 6.85 -0.73 -15.84
CA LEU A 28 6.62 -1.58 -14.67
C LEU A 28 5.65 -2.69 -15.07
N ARG A 29 6.00 -3.95 -14.76
CA ARG A 29 5.10 -5.10 -14.89
C ARG A 29 4.94 -5.80 -13.54
N PRO A 30 4.28 -5.14 -12.57
CA PRO A 30 4.19 -5.66 -11.23
C PRO A 30 3.40 -6.97 -11.18
N LYS A 31 3.96 -7.99 -10.54
CA LYS A 31 3.26 -9.23 -10.24
C LYS A 31 2.19 -8.96 -9.19
N VAL A 32 0.94 -9.24 -9.54
CA VAL A 32 -0.21 -9.10 -8.64
C VAL A 32 -0.29 -10.30 -7.69
N ALA A 33 -0.77 -10.05 -6.47
CA ALA A 33 -0.88 -11.07 -5.43
C ALA A 33 -1.92 -12.14 -5.81
N ASN A 34 -3.11 -11.69 -6.19
CA ASN A 34 -4.21 -12.52 -6.63
C ASN A 34 -4.70 -11.98 -7.98
N VAL A 35 -4.66 -12.80 -9.02
CA VAL A 35 -5.24 -12.46 -10.32
C VAL A 35 -6.74 -12.60 -10.18
N GLN A 36 -7.45 -11.49 -10.27
CA GLN A 36 -8.90 -11.48 -10.33
C GLN A 36 -9.34 -11.58 -11.80
N GLU A 37 -10.39 -12.35 -12.06
CA GLU A 37 -10.97 -12.51 -13.39
C GLU A 37 -11.62 -11.21 -13.88
N ALA A 38 -12.15 -10.40 -12.97
CA ALA A 38 -12.74 -9.11 -13.25
C ALA A 38 -11.89 -7.95 -12.69
N PRO A 39 -11.82 -6.80 -13.39
CA PRO A 39 -11.18 -5.61 -12.86
C PRO A 39 -12.01 -5.04 -11.70
N CYS A 40 -11.59 -5.26 -10.44
CA CYS A 40 -12.20 -4.60 -9.29
C CYS A 40 -11.71 -3.15 -9.20
N SER A 41 -12.60 -2.19 -9.48
CA SER A 41 -12.33 -0.78 -9.26
C SER A 41 -12.49 -0.42 -7.77
N PRO A 42 -11.81 0.63 -7.26
CA PRO A 42 -11.97 1.05 -5.87
C PRO A 42 -13.41 1.39 -5.50
N SER A 43 -14.22 1.90 -6.44
CA SER A 43 -15.64 2.19 -6.18
C SER A 43 -16.46 0.91 -6.06
N LEU A 44 -16.27 -0.06 -6.97
CA LEU A 44 -16.94 -1.35 -6.91
C LEU A 44 -16.66 -2.07 -5.60
N HIS A 45 -15.42 -2.02 -5.12
CA HIS A 45 -15.07 -2.65 -3.85
C HIS A 45 -15.77 -1.99 -2.65
N LYS A 46 -15.96 -0.67 -2.67
CA LYS A 46 -16.71 0.04 -1.62
C LYS A 46 -18.18 -0.34 -1.65
N ASP A 47 -18.77 -0.45 -2.83
CA ASP A 47 -20.15 -0.86 -3.00
C ASP A 47 -20.35 -2.32 -2.55
N GLU A 48 -19.44 -3.24 -2.91
CA GLU A 48 -19.44 -4.63 -2.43
C GLU A 48 -19.36 -4.71 -0.90
N VAL A 49 -18.50 -3.91 -0.27
CA VAL A 49 -18.39 -3.87 1.19
C VAL A 49 -19.67 -3.33 1.83
N LEU A 50 -20.28 -2.28 1.27
CA LEU A 50 -21.53 -1.73 1.76
C LEU A 50 -22.68 -2.73 1.67
N GLN A 51 -22.74 -3.52 0.59
CA GLN A 51 -23.75 -4.57 0.38
C GLN A 51 -23.44 -5.88 1.13
N SER A 52 -22.32 -5.95 1.84
CA SER A 52 -21.96 -7.14 2.62
C SER A 52 -23.01 -7.45 3.69
N PRO A 53 -23.44 -8.72 3.85
CA PRO A 53 -24.43 -9.11 4.86
C PRO A 53 -24.06 -8.64 6.27
N LYS A 54 -22.76 -8.72 6.62
CA LYS A 54 -22.26 -8.29 7.93
C LYS A 54 -22.46 -6.78 8.17
N ILE A 55 -22.29 -5.97 7.13
CA ILE A 55 -22.49 -4.51 7.22
C ILE A 55 -23.98 -4.20 7.29
N GLN A 56 -24.79 -4.88 6.49
CA GLN A 56 -26.25 -4.71 6.48
C GLN A 56 -26.89 -5.06 7.83
N GLU A 57 -26.51 -6.20 8.43
CA GLU A 57 -26.96 -6.60 9.77
C GLU A 57 -26.54 -5.58 10.85
N LEU A 58 -25.31 -5.05 10.76
CA LEU A 58 -24.84 -4.01 11.68
C LEU A 58 -25.64 -2.70 11.52
N LEU A 59 -25.97 -2.32 10.29
CA LEU A 59 -26.78 -1.13 10.01
C LEU A 59 -28.19 -1.28 10.58
N ASP A 60 -28.82 -2.44 10.44
CA ASP A 60 -30.17 -2.70 10.97
C ASP A 60 -30.16 -2.67 12.52
N LYS A 61 -29.13 -3.28 13.13
CA LYS A 61 -28.93 -3.23 14.59
C LYS A 61 -28.70 -1.80 15.10
N LEU A 62 -27.88 -1.01 14.41
CA LEU A 62 -27.62 0.38 14.83
C LEU A 62 -28.83 1.29 14.59
N SER A 63 -29.57 1.06 13.50
CA SER A 63 -30.79 1.81 13.18
C SER A 63 -31.84 1.63 14.29
N SER A 64 -32.06 0.40 14.77
CA SER A 64 -32.99 0.12 15.87
C SER A 64 -32.54 0.71 17.22
N VAL A 65 -31.25 0.62 17.54
CA VAL A 65 -30.72 1.11 18.83
C VAL A 65 -30.70 2.64 18.90
N GLN A 66 -30.29 3.30 17.81
CA GLN A 66 -30.13 4.76 17.77
C GLN A 66 -31.37 5.49 17.28
N ASN A 67 -32.37 4.75 16.79
CA ASN A 67 -33.60 5.29 16.17
C ASN A 67 -33.29 6.27 15.02
N VAL A 68 -32.29 5.92 14.20
CA VAL A 68 -31.84 6.69 13.04
C VAL A 68 -32.19 5.91 11.76
N PRO A 69 -32.67 6.55 10.69
CA PRO A 69 -32.97 5.86 9.45
C PRO A 69 -31.73 5.21 8.83
N LYS A 70 -31.87 3.98 8.34
CA LYS A 70 -30.79 3.20 7.71
C LYS A 70 -30.01 3.97 6.64
N GLY A 71 -30.71 4.73 5.79
CA GLY A 71 -30.07 5.53 4.73
C GLY A 71 -29.08 6.58 5.25
N HIS A 72 -29.30 7.12 6.46
CA HIS A 72 -28.33 8.03 7.08
C HIS A 72 -27.07 7.30 7.54
N LEU A 73 -27.22 6.09 8.09
CA LEU A 73 -26.10 5.25 8.48
C LEU A 73 -25.31 4.73 7.27
N GLU A 74 -25.99 4.35 6.18
CA GLU A 74 -25.33 3.97 4.92
C GLU A 74 -24.47 5.11 4.36
N LYS A 75 -24.96 6.35 4.44
CA LYS A 75 -24.18 7.52 4.03
C LYS A 75 -22.92 7.68 4.88
N GLN A 76 -23.02 7.51 6.20
CA GLN A 76 -21.85 7.53 7.08
C GLN A 76 -20.85 6.43 6.73
N VAL A 77 -21.32 5.21 6.47
CA VAL A 77 -20.45 4.10 6.04
C VAL A 77 -19.76 4.44 4.72
N LYS A 78 -20.47 5.01 3.75
CA LYS A 78 -19.85 5.47 2.49
C LYS A 78 -18.76 6.50 2.72
N GLU A 79 -18.99 7.48 3.60
CA GLU A 79 -17.99 8.50 3.95
C GLU A 79 -16.73 7.86 4.59
N ILE A 80 -16.92 6.91 5.51
CA ILE A 80 -15.82 6.15 6.12
C ILE A 80 -15.07 5.33 5.05
N LEU A 81 -15.78 4.62 4.18
CA LEU A 81 -15.20 3.83 3.09
C LEU A 81 -14.44 4.71 2.09
N ASP A 82 -14.89 5.94 1.88
CA ASP A 82 -14.19 6.93 1.07
C ASP A 82 -12.88 7.41 1.71
N GLU A 83 -12.87 7.53 3.04
CA GLU A 83 -11.69 7.93 3.81
C GLU A 83 -10.65 6.81 3.88
N ILE A 84 -11.05 5.58 4.21
CA ILE A 84 -10.13 4.43 4.35
C ILE A 84 -9.80 3.76 3.01
N GLY A 85 -10.50 4.14 1.95
CA GLY A 85 -10.41 3.52 0.64
C GLY A 85 -9.06 3.78 -0.03
N TYR A 86 -8.33 2.69 -0.29
CA TYR A 86 -7.04 2.73 -0.98
C TYR A 86 -7.19 3.04 -2.47
N ASN A 87 -6.46 4.04 -2.97
CA ASN A 87 -6.40 4.38 -4.39
C ASN A 87 -4.95 4.40 -4.90
N LYS A 88 -4.67 3.64 -5.96
CA LYS A 88 -3.33 3.54 -6.55
C LYS A 88 -3.12 4.62 -7.60
N SER A 89 -2.19 5.53 -7.34
CA SER A 89 -1.70 6.48 -8.35
C SER A 89 -0.25 6.18 -8.75
N LEU A 90 -0.05 5.73 -10.00
CA LEU A 90 1.30 5.43 -10.51
C LEU A 90 2.21 6.66 -10.51
N LYS A 91 1.64 7.85 -10.76
CA LYS A 91 2.38 9.13 -10.73
C LYS A 91 2.97 9.38 -9.34
N VAL A 92 2.17 9.14 -8.31
CA VAL A 92 2.56 9.31 -6.90
C VAL A 92 3.59 8.27 -6.49
N ILE A 93 3.38 7.01 -6.89
CA ILE A 93 4.34 5.92 -6.65
C ILE A 93 5.71 6.26 -7.25
N ARG A 94 5.74 6.74 -8.51
CA ARG A 94 6.99 7.15 -9.18
C ARG A 94 7.66 8.31 -8.47
N TRP A 95 6.92 9.37 -8.17
CA TRP A 95 7.48 10.53 -7.47
C TRP A 95 8.05 10.14 -6.10
N LEU A 96 7.32 9.33 -5.33
CA LEU A 96 7.78 8.84 -4.03
C LEU A 96 9.01 7.95 -4.18
N GLY A 97 9.03 7.07 -5.18
CA GLY A 97 10.21 6.28 -5.52
C GLY A 97 11.45 7.16 -5.73
N LEU A 98 11.32 8.32 -6.38
CA LEU A 98 12.45 9.23 -6.66
C LEU A 98 12.99 9.81 -5.36
N VAL A 99 12.09 10.30 -4.52
CA VAL A 99 12.41 10.88 -3.23
C VAL A 99 13.05 9.85 -2.30
N LEU A 100 12.46 8.66 -2.20
CA LEU A 100 12.99 7.56 -1.38
C LEU A 100 14.36 7.09 -1.86
N THR A 101 14.56 6.95 -3.17
CA THR A 101 15.87 6.57 -3.72
C THR A 101 16.94 7.57 -3.29
N LYS A 102 16.66 8.88 -3.40
CA LYS A 102 17.59 9.92 -2.97
C LYS A 102 17.86 9.89 -1.47
N ILE A 103 16.83 9.70 -0.64
CA ILE A 103 16.97 9.62 0.82
C ILE A 103 17.80 8.40 1.21
N CYS A 104 17.46 7.21 0.71
CA CYS A 104 18.16 5.97 1.03
C CYS A 104 19.62 6.01 0.62
N LEU A 105 19.94 6.55 -0.56
CA LEU A 105 21.33 6.72 -1.01
C LEU A 105 22.15 7.67 -0.12
N ARG A 106 21.47 8.65 0.52
CA ARG A 106 22.12 9.67 1.34
C ARG A 106 22.26 9.27 2.81
N VAL A 107 21.26 8.58 3.37
CA VAL A 107 21.16 8.27 4.80
C VAL A 107 21.68 6.87 5.12
N SER A 108 21.55 5.93 4.18
CA SER A 108 21.88 4.53 4.43
C SER A 108 23.17 4.13 3.71
N SER A 109 24.10 3.50 4.44
CA SER A 109 25.30 2.90 3.86
C SER A 109 24.95 1.72 2.94
N GLY A 110 23.90 0.96 3.27
CA GLY A 110 23.39 -0.13 2.46
C GLY A 110 22.03 -0.61 2.97
N ILE A 111 21.26 -1.25 2.07
CA ILE A 111 20.01 -1.94 2.43
C ILE A 111 20.16 -3.37 1.94
N TYR A 112 20.19 -4.31 2.87
CA TYR A 112 20.46 -5.72 2.60
C TYR A 112 19.16 -6.50 2.48
N ILE A 113 18.94 -7.10 1.31
CA ILE A 113 17.70 -7.83 1.02
C ILE A 113 18.05 -9.26 0.63
N ASN A 114 17.29 -10.23 1.17
CA ASN A 114 17.38 -11.61 0.75
C ASN A 114 16.61 -11.80 -0.57
N VAL A 115 17.34 -11.70 -1.69
CA VAL A 115 16.76 -11.75 -3.04
C VAL A 115 16.06 -13.08 -3.31
N ASN A 116 16.63 -14.19 -2.84
CA ASN A 116 16.06 -15.53 -3.00
C ASN A 116 14.65 -15.63 -2.38
N LYS A 117 14.47 -15.06 -1.18
CA LYS A 117 13.16 -15.03 -0.51
C LYS A 117 12.16 -14.12 -1.23
N VAL A 118 12.61 -12.96 -1.71
CA VAL A 118 11.74 -12.06 -2.48
C VAL A 118 11.28 -12.73 -3.78
N GLN A 119 12.19 -13.39 -4.50
CA GLN A 119 11.85 -14.14 -5.71
C GLN A 119 10.91 -15.31 -5.43
N GLN A 120 11.11 -16.03 -4.32
CA GLN A 120 10.21 -17.11 -3.88
C GLN A 120 8.79 -16.60 -3.56
N VAL A 121 8.67 -15.41 -2.96
CA VAL A 121 7.36 -14.77 -2.76
C VAL A 121 6.74 -14.41 -4.11
N ARG A 122 7.51 -13.74 -4.98
CA ARG A 122 7.04 -13.34 -6.32
C ARG A 122 6.56 -14.52 -7.16
N SER A 123 7.22 -15.67 -7.08
CA SER A 123 6.83 -16.87 -7.84
C SER A 123 5.55 -17.53 -7.35
N LYS A 124 5.25 -17.42 -6.05
CA LYS A 124 4.01 -17.92 -5.43
C LYS A 124 2.81 -16.98 -5.61
N MET A 125 3.05 -15.73 -5.95
CA MET A 125 1.99 -14.76 -6.23
C MET A 125 1.24 -15.10 -7.52
N GLY A 126 -0.05 -14.82 -7.55
CA GLY A 126 -0.95 -14.99 -8.69
C GLY A 126 -2.26 -15.65 -8.31
N ASN A 127 -2.25 -16.56 -7.33
CA ASN A 127 -3.39 -17.44 -7.03
C ASN A 127 -3.96 -17.23 -5.62
N CYS A 128 -3.30 -16.46 -4.75
CA CYS A 128 -3.72 -16.26 -3.37
C CYS A 128 -3.40 -14.86 -2.87
N PRO A 129 -4.21 -14.31 -1.94
CA PRO A 129 -3.89 -13.03 -1.31
C PRO A 129 -2.57 -13.14 -0.52
N VAL A 130 -1.76 -12.09 -0.59
CA VAL A 130 -0.48 -12.01 0.13
C VAL A 130 -0.54 -10.86 1.12
N ILE A 131 -0.21 -11.15 2.37
CA ILE A 131 -0.16 -10.19 3.48
C ILE A 131 1.30 -10.05 3.91
N PHE A 132 1.84 -8.83 3.83
CA PHE A 132 3.16 -8.52 4.36
C PHE A 132 3.01 -8.05 5.80
N VAL A 133 3.70 -8.73 6.72
CA VAL A 133 3.70 -8.40 8.15
C VAL A 133 5.12 -7.97 8.55
N PRO A 134 5.41 -6.66 8.63
CA PRO A 134 6.70 -6.19 9.09
C PRO A 134 6.91 -6.51 10.57
N SER A 135 8.13 -6.89 10.95
CA SER A 135 8.46 -7.28 12.33
C SER A 135 8.48 -6.09 13.31
N HIS A 136 8.73 -4.88 12.80
CA HIS A 136 8.76 -3.66 13.59
C HIS A 136 7.58 -2.77 13.21
N ARG A 137 7.03 -2.05 14.20
CA ARG A 137 5.82 -1.23 14.04
C ARG A 137 6.16 0.21 13.67
N SER A 138 7.11 0.42 12.76
CA SER A 138 7.45 1.76 12.28
C SER A 138 6.90 2.07 10.90
N TYR A 139 6.61 3.35 10.65
CA TYR A 139 6.23 3.82 9.33
C TYR A 139 7.37 3.69 8.30
N ALA A 140 8.62 3.70 8.76
CA ALA A 140 9.77 3.47 7.91
C ALA A 140 9.75 2.05 7.31
N ASP A 141 9.28 1.05 8.06
CA ASP A 141 9.18 -0.33 7.59
C ASP A 141 8.19 -0.45 6.43
N PHE A 142 7.02 0.21 6.55
CA PHE A 142 6.00 0.26 5.51
C PHE A 142 6.50 0.94 4.23
N ILE A 143 7.21 2.06 4.38
CA ILE A 143 7.80 2.80 3.26
C ILE A 143 8.89 1.97 2.58
N LEU A 144 9.78 1.36 3.36
CA LEU A 144 10.87 0.53 2.85
C LEU A 144 10.34 -0.73 2.15
N MET A 145 9.34 -1.39 2.73
CA MET A 145 8.65 -2.52 2.12
C MET A 145 8.03 -2.13 0.78
N SER A 146 7.34 -0.99 0.73
CA SER A 146 6.73 -0.48 -0.51
C SER A 146 7.77 -0.16 -1.59
N TYR A 147 8.91 0.39 -1.19
CA TYR A 147 10.05 0.67 -2.07
C TYR A 147 10.71 -0.62 -2.59
N MET A 148 10.82 -1.64 -1.74
CA MET A 148 11.28 -2.97 -2.11
C MET A 148 10.34 -3.60 -3.14
N CYS A 149 9.02 -3.62 -2.87
CA CYS A 149 8.02 -4.12 -3.82
C CYS A 149 8.09 -3.39 -5.17
N PHE A 150 8.18 -2.06 -5.15
CA PHE A 150 8.35 -1.26 -6.37
C PHE A 150 9.58 -1.68 -7.18
N THR A 151 10.68 -2.01 -6.52
CA THR A 151 11.90 -2.38 -7.25
C THR A 151 11.83 -3.78 -7.85
N TYR A 152 11.37 -4.77 -7.08
CA TYR A 152 11.28 -6.16 -7.53
C TYR A 152 10.05 -6.48 -8.39
N GLU A 153 9.35 -5.44 -8.86
CA GLU A 153 8.12 -5.56 -9.65
C GLU A 153 7.07 -6.43 -8.94
N ILE A 154 6.89 -6.19 -7.66
CA ILE A 154 5.79 -6.74 -6.87
C ILE A 154 4.78 -5.60 -6.70
N VAL A 155 3.49 -5.93 -6.80
CA VAL A 155 2.45 -4.92 -6.55
C VAL A 155 2.63 -4.33 -5.14
N ILE A 156 2.63 -2.99 -5.06
CA ILE A 156 2.77 -2.31 -3.76
C ILE A 156 1.57 -2.69 -2.88
N PRO A 157 1.82 -3.17 -1.65
CA PRO A 157 0.74 -3.58 -0.77
C PRO A 157 -0.09 -2.38 -0.32
N ALA A 158 -1.40 -2.61 -0.12
CA ALA A 158 -2.23 -1.68 0.61
C ALA A 158 -1.81 -1.70 2.09
N ILE A 159 -1.69 -0.51 2.70
CA ILE A 159 -1.23 -0.40 4.08
C ILE A 159 -2.41 -0.06 4.97
N ALA A 160 -2.81 -1.04 5.77
CA ALA A 160 -3.79 -0.83 6.83
C ALA A 160 -3.09 -0.25 8.06
N ALA A 161 -3.05 1.08 8.18
CA ALA A 161 -2.54 1.77 9.35
C ALA A 161 -3.62 2.71 9.90
N GLY A 162 -3.85 2.68 11.21
CA GLY A 162 -4.72 3.64 11.89
C GLY A 162 -4.11 5.04 11.91
N MET A 163 -4.95 6.07 12.01
CA MET A 163 -4.49 7.47 12.10
C MET A 163 -3.74 7.73 13.41
N GLY A 164 -2.41 7.75 13.35
CA GLY A 164 -1.53 8.27 14.40
C GLY A 164 -1.00 9.67 14.08
N LYS A 165 -0.53 10.42 15.09
CA LYS A 165 0.04 11.79 14.95
C LYS A 165 1.10 11.91 13.83
N MET A 166 1.99 10.93 13.70
CA MET A 166 3.04 10.92 12.67
C MET A 166 2.47 10.75 11.25
N MET A 167 1.38 10.01 11.08
CA MET A 167 0.70 9.88 9.80
C MET A 167 -0.02 11.17 9.42
N LEU A 168 -0.58 11.90 10.38
CA LEU A 168 -1.15 13.24 10.16
C LEU A 168 -0.12 14.23 9.58
N ASP A 169 1.12 14.22 10.07
CA ASP A 169 2.18 15.10 9.55
C ASP A 169 2.67 14.68 8.16
N LEU A 170 2.73 13.37 7.86
CA LEU A 170 3.03 12.87 6.51
C LEU A 170 1.88 13.10 5.51
N LEU A 171 0.63 13.03 5.97
CA LEU A 171 -0.58 13.26 5.19
C LEU A 171 -0.82 14.73 4.83
N LYS A 172 -0.13 15.68 5.49
CA LYS A 172 -0.07 17.07 5.04
C LYS A 172 0.60 17.21 3.67
N PHE A 173 1.44 16.24 3.28
CA PHE A 173 1.95 16.17 1.92
C PHE A 173 0.88 15.57 1.00
N ARG A 174 0.39 16.39 0.07
CA ARG A 174 -0.65 16.06 -0.93
C ARG A 174 -0.37 14.78 -1.74
N VAL A 175 0.89 14.36 -1.79
CA VAL A 175 1.37 13.12 -2.43
C VAL A 175 0.98 11.88 -1.62
N PHE A 176 1.05 11.91 -0.30
CA PHE A 176 0.77 10.74 0.56
C PHE A 176 -0.74 10.46 0.66
N GLN A 177 -1.56 11.51 0.61
CA GLN A 177 -3.02 11.46 0.47
C GLN A 177 -3.47 10.66 -0.76
N LEU A 178 -2.77 10.81 -1.89
CA LEU A 178 -3.08 10.04 -3.10
C LEU A 178 -2.67 8.57 -3.02
N TRP A 179 -1.89 8.18 -2.01
CA TRP A 179 -1.40 6.81 -1.82
C TRP A 179 -2.24 6.02 -0.82
N ILE A 180 -2.80 6.66 0.21
CA ILE A 180 -3.66 6.00 1.21
C ILE A 180 -5.16 6.15 0.93
N GLY A 181 -5.58 7.22 0.25
CA GLY A 181 -6.99 7.62 0.15
C GLY A 181 -7.17 9.10 0.50
N LYS A 182 -8.18 9.78 -0.06
CA LYS A 182 -8.46 11.19 0.26
C LYS A 182 -8.97 11.29 1.70
N VAL A 183 -8.09 11.65 2.63
CA VAL A 183 -8.48 12.03 4.00
C VAL A 183 -8.79 13.52 4.00
N LYS A 184 -10.08 13.89 3.99
CA LYS A 184 -10.50 15.30 4.10
C LYS A 184 -10.80 15.60 5.56
N LEU A 185 -9.85 16.25 6.23
CA LEU A 185 -10.05 16.80 7.57
C LEU A 185 -11.11 17.91 7.51
N ARG A 186 -12.26 17.71 8.16
CA ARG A 186 -13.10 18.83 8.61
C ARG A 186 -12.68 19.13 10.04
N TYR A 187 -12.34 20.39 10.29
CA TYR A 187 -12.20 20.94 11.64
C TYR A 187 -13.58 21.20 12.24
#